data_AF-A0A662I072-F1
#
_entry.id   AF-A0A662I072-F1
#
_cell.length_a   1.000
_cell.length_b   1.000
_cell.length_c   1.000
_cell.angle_alpha   90.00
_cell.angle_beta   90.00
_cell.angle_gamma   90.00
#
_symmetry.space_group_name_H-M   'P 1'
#
loop_
_entity.id
_entity.type
_entity.pdbx_description
1 polymer ?
#
loop_
_entity_poly.entity_id
_entity_poly.type
_entity_poly.pdbx_seq_one_letter_code
_entity_poly.pdbx_strand_id
1 'polypeptide(L)'
;MIDLKPLLIEYVSPKAPYRERQLSTLVGFLNNDSNYSNLIILRGASGLGKTLLLKKTMISCQKFEKICSYISVHRFSSYEQILREICYKINLIHLTSHISINNVLYNIKRRVSYSSSNKLILFFDDCLNMLDLMKITKLLKCLTDSNIN
;
A
#
# COMPACT_ATOMS: atom_id res chain seq x y z
N MET A 1 -16.17 9.77 -30.67
CA MET A 1 -15.81 10.48 -29.42
C MET A 1 -14.50 9.88 -28.93
N ILE A 2 -13.45 10.68 -28.72
CA ILE A 2 -12.16 10.17 -28.23
C ILE A 2 -12.28 9.89 -26.74
N ASP A 3 -11.84 8.71 -26.29
CA ASP A 3 -11.78 8.38 -24.86
C ASP A 3 -10.61 9.12 -24.20
N LEU A 4 -10.92 10.02 -23.27
CA LEU A 4 -9.92 10.82 -22.54
C LEU A 4 -9.47 10.15 -21.24
N LYS A 5 -10.09 9.02 -20.83
CA LYS A 5 -9.70 8.28 -19.62
C LYS A 5 -8.19 7.96 -19.57
N PRO A 6 -7.51 7.60 -20.68
CA PRO A 6 -6.07 7.32 -20.65
C PRO A 6 -5.18 8.50 -20.23
N LEU A 7 -5.70 9.72 -20.27
CA LEU A 7 -4.97 10.94 -19.89
C LEU A 7 -5.10 11.28 -18.40
N LEU A 8 -5.96 10.57 -17.67
CA LEU A 8 -6.17 10.79 -16.23
C LEU A 8 -5.00 10.22 -15.41
N ILE A 9 -4.67 10.88 -14.30
CA ILE A 9 -3.59 10.45 -13.39
C ILE A 9 -3.95 9.12 -12.69
N GLU A 10 -5.24 8.87 -12.52
CA GLU A 10 -5.76 7.63 -11.95
C GLU A 10 -5.59 6.44 -12.92
N TYR A 11 -5.49 6.70 -14.22
CA TYR A 11 -5.41 5.65 -15.23
C TYR A 11 -4.17 4.78 -15.05
N VAL A 12 -4.39 3.47 -15.08
CA VAL A 12 -3.32 2.47 -15.06
C VAL A 12 -3.33 1.75 -16.40
N SER A 13 -2.38 2.10 -17.26
CA SER A 13 -2.22 1.48 -18.59
C SER A 13 -2.19 -0.05 -18.49
N PRO A 14 -2.81 -0.82 -19.41
CA PRO A 14 -2.76 -2.29 -19.41
C PRO A 14 -1.35 -2.88 -19.39
N LYS A 15 -0.40 -2.22 -20.06
CA LYS A 15 1.01 -2.60 -20.11
C LYS A 15 1.87 -1.61 -19.30
N ALA A 16 3.02 -2.07 -18.84
CA ALA A 16 4.04 -1.22 -18.22
C ALA A 16 5.29 -1.21 -19.13
N PRO A 17 5.24 -0.50 -20.28
CA PRO A 17 6.30 -0.56 -21.27
C PRO A 17 7.65 -0.13 -20.67
N TYR A 18 8.70 -0.86 -20.99
CA TYR A 18 10.08 -0.66 -20.51
C TYR A 18 10.26 -0.82 -18.98
N ARG A 19 9.26 -1.40 -18.31
CA ARG A 19 9.24 -1.64 -16.85
C ARG A 19 8.86 -3.08 -16.50
N GLU A 20 8.81 -3.97 -17.49
CA GLU A 20 8.36 -5.35 -17.37
C GLU A 20 9.24 -6.16 -16.42
N ARG A 21 10.56 -5.97 -16.49
CA ARG A 21 11.51 -6.64 -15.60
C ARG A 21 11.33 -6.18 -14.15
N GLN A 22 11.19 -4.88 -13.91
CA GLN A 22 10.97 -4.37 -12.54
C GLN A 22 9.62 -4.85 -11.99
N LEU A 23 8.57 -4.86 -12.82
CA LEU A 23 7.25 -5.34 -12.42
C LEU A 23 7.27 -6.83 -12.08
N SER A 24 7.87 -7.67 -12.93
CA SER A 24 7.97 -9.12 -12.67
C SER A 24 8.79 -9.41 -11.41
N THR A 25 9.89 -8.70 -11.17
CA THR A 25 10.66 -8.81 -9.92
C THR A 25 9.81 -8.44 -8.70
N LEU A 26 9.08 -7.32 -8.74
CA LEU A 26 8.23 -6.90 -7.62
C LEU A 26 7.10 -7.88 -7.33
N VAL A 27 6.42 -8.35 -8.38
CA VAL A 27 5.34 -9.33 -8.24
C VAL A 27 5.87 -10.67 -7.73
N GLY A 28 6.98 -11.16 -8.27
CA GLY A 28 7.62 -12.40 -7.81
C GLY A 28 8.03 -12.32 -6.34
N PHE A 29 8.55 -11.18 -5.91
CA PHE A 29 8.95 -10.95 -4.53
C PHE A 29 7.77 -10.98 -3.55
N LEU A 30 6.65 -10.34 -3.90
CA LEU A 30 5.44 -10.33 -3.07
C LEU A 30 4.67 -11.66 -3.09
N ASN A 31 4.90 -12.48 -4.11
CA ASN A 31 4.30 -13.80 -4.22
C ASN A 31 5.09 -14.90 -3.52
N ASN A 32 6.35 -14.65 -3.17
CA ASN A 32 7.13 -15.65 -2.45
C ASN A 32 6.76 -15.66 -0.96
N ASP A 33 6.01 -16.68 -0.54
CA ASP A 33 5.46 -16.75 0.81
C ASP A 33 6.49 -17.01 1.92
N SER A 34 7.71 -17.43 1.55
CA SER A 34 8.85 -17.58 2.46
C SER A 34 9.44 -16.23 2.92
N ASN A 35 9.03 -15.12 2.32
CA ASN A 35 9.47 -13.78 2.72
C ASN A 35 8.62 -13.29 3.91
N TYR A 36 9.14 -13.47 5.13
CA TYR A 36 8.38 -13.21 6.37
C TYR A 36 8.25 -11.73 6.75
N SER A 37 9.08 -10.82 6.22
CA SER A 37 8.93 -9.37 6.48
C SER A 37 9.92 -8.58 5.62
N ASN A 38 9.54 -8.23 4.39
CA ASN A 38 10.46 -7.56 3.49
C ASN A 38 9.95 -6.17 3.06
N LEU A 39 10.53 -5.15 3.67
CA LEU A 39 10.41 -3.77 3.22
C LEU A 39 11.11 -3.61 1.87
N ILE A 40 10.37 -3.20 0.84
CA ILE A 40 10.93 -2.81 -0.47
C ILE A 40 10.94 -1.29 -0.57
N ILE A 41 12.08 -0.74 -0.95
CA ILE A 41 12.21 0.70 -1.19
C ILE A 41 12.47 0.93 -2.67
N LEU A 42 11.54 1.63 -3.34
CA LEU A 42 11.69 2.08 -4.72
C LEU A 42 12.20 3.53 -4.75
N ARG A 43 13.41 3.75 -5.29
CA ARG A 43 14.01 5.08 -5.42
C ARG A 43 14.21 5.46 -6.89
N GLY A 44 14.19 6.74 -7.17
CA GLY A 44 14.45 7.30 -8.51
C GLY A 44 13.80 8.66 -8.70
N ALA A 45 14.20 9.37 -9.76
CA ALA A 45 13.63 10.66 -10.13
C ALA A 45 12.11 10.60 -10.41
N SER A 46 11.44 11.77 -10.37
CA SER A 46 10.04 11.90 -10.77
C SER A 46 9.83 11.50 -12.24
N GLY A 47 8.63 11.04 -12.60
CA GLY A 47 8.30 10.63 -13.97
C GLY A 47 8.84 9.25 -14.41
N LEU A 48 9.66 8.57 -13.58
CA LEU A 48 10.20 7.25 -13.93
C LEU A 48 9.20 6.08 -13.84
N GLY A 49 7.92 6.33 -13.58
CA GLY A 49 6.90 5.27 -13.53
C GLY A 49 6.88 4.44 -12.25
N LYS A 50 7.40 4.97 -11.13
CA LYS A 50 7.35 4.30 -9.81
C LYS A 50 5.91 4.06 -9.34
N THR A 51 5.07 5.09 -9.42
CA THR A 51 3.63 5.00 -9.11
C THR A 51 2.91 3.98 -9.99
N LEU A 52 3.25 3.93 -11.29
CA LEU A 52 2.71 2.92 -12.21
C LEU A 52 3.09 1.51 -11.76
N LEU A 53 4.36 1.28 -11.39
CA LEU A 53 4.84 0.00 -10.87
C LEU A 53 4.10 -0.39 -9.58
N LEU A 54 3.94 0.53 -8.62
CA LEU A 54 3.22 0.26 -7.37
C LEU A 54 1.77 -0.12 -7.64
N LYS A 55 1.04 0.66 -8.44
CA LYS A 55 -0.36 0.38 -8.80
C LYS A 55 -0.50 -0.96 -9.55
N LYS A 56 0.41 -1.25 -10.50
CA LYS A 56 0.42 -2.53 -11.24
C LYS A 56 0.70 -3.73 -10.36
N THR A 57 1.62 -3.57 -9.43
CA THR A 57 1.97 -4.60 -8.46
C THR A 57 0.79 -4.87 -7.54
N MET A 58 0.13 -3.82 -7.04
CA MET A 58 -1.10 -3.94 -6.24
C MET A 58 -2.22 -4.68 -6.98
N ILE A 59 -2.51 -4.30 -8.25
CA ILE A 59 -3.50 -5.00 -9.08
C ILE A 59 -3.15 -6.48 -9.24
N SER A 60 -1.86 -6.80 -9.36
CA SER A 60 -1.41 -8.19 -9.44
C SER A 60 -1.63 -8.93 -8.12
N CYS A 61 -1.37 -8.29 -6.97
CA CYS A 61 -1.63 -8.87 -5.64
C CYS A 61 -3.12 -9.12 -5.38
N GLN A 62 -4.01 -8.23 -5.81
CA GLN A 62 -5.46 -8.38 -5.64
C GLN A 62 -6.02 -9.62 -6.35
N LYS A 63 -5.41 -10.03 -7.48
CA LYS A 63 -5.78 -11.28 -8.16
C LYS A 63 -5.50 -12.54 -7.34
N PHE A 64 -4.62 -12.44 -6.34
CA PHE A 64 -4.30 -13.52 -5.40
C PHE A 64 -5.01 -13.36 -4.06
N GLU A 65 -6.11 -12.60 -4.01
CA GLU A 65 -6.92 -12.35 -2.81
C GLU A 65 -6.15 -11.75 -1.61
N LYS A 66 -4.98 -11.15 -1.86
CA LYS A 66 -4.16 -10.55 -0.80
C LYS A 66 -4.77 -9.22 -0.37
N ILE A 67 -4.88 -9.02 0.95
CA ILE A 67 -5.26 -7.72 1.50
C ILE A 67 -4.13 -6.73 1.21
N CYS A 68 -4.46 -5.69 0.46
CA CYS A 68 -3.52 -4.64 0.12
C CYS A 68 -4.13 -3.26 0.21
N SER A 69 -3.29 -2.27 0.51
CA SER A 69 -3.69 -0.86 0.54
C SER A 69 -2.61 0.02 -0.08
N TYR A 70 -3.04 0.96 -0.91
CA TYR A 70 -2.19 1.99 -1.50
C TYR A 70 -2.43 3.34 -0.80
N ILE A 71 -1.35 4.00 -0.40
CA ILE A 71 -1.35 5.25 0.35
C ILE A 71 -0.36 6.21 -0.29
N SER A 72 -0.83 7.41 -0.66
CA SER A 72 0.05 8.55 -0.96
C SER A 72 0.34 9.28 0.35
N VAL A 73 1.55 9.11 0.88
CA VAL A 73 1.92 9.43 2.27
C VAL A 73 1.93 10.93 2.53
N HIS A 74 2.36 11.70 1.54
CA HIS A 74 2.43 13.15 1.62
C HIS A 74 1.08 13.82 1.92
N ARG A 75 -0.04 13.16 1.59
CA ARG A 75 -1.40 13.68 1.81
C ARG A 75 -1.82 13.69 3.28
N PHE A 76 -1.10 13.00 4.16
CA PHE A 76 -1.47 12.83 5.56
C PHE A 76 -0.50 13.58 6.47
N SER A 77 -1.02 14.24 7.50
CA SER A 77 -0.18 14.99 8.44
C SER A 77 0.46 14.11 9.51
N SER A 78 -0.13 12.95 9.81
CA SER A 78 0.34 12.05 10.87
C SER A 78 0.20 10.56 10.50
N TYR A 79 0.93 9.70 11.22
CA TYR A 79 0.85 8.25 11.00
C TYR A 79 -0.50 7.67 11.44
N GLU A 80 -1.15 8.28 12.44
CA GLU A 80 -2.49 7.94 12.91
C GLU A 80 -3.54 8.10 11.80
N GLN A 81 -3.43 9.18 11.01
CA GLN A 81 -4.32 9.39 9.87
C GLN A 81 -4.09 8.33 8.79
N ILE A 82 -2.83 7.98 8.52
CA ILE A 82 -2.49 6.89 7.58
C ILE A 82 -3.06 5.56 8.08
N LEU A 83 -2.95 5.27 9.37
CA LEU A 83 -3.48 4.03 9.96
C LEU A 83 -5.01 3.94 9.79
N ARG A 84 -5.72 5.04 10.04
CA ARG A 84 -7.18 5.12 9.82
C ARG A 84 -7.54 4.91 8.35
N GLU A 85 -6.79 5.52 7.44
CA GLU A 85 -6.97 5.36 5.99
C GLU A 85 -6.75 3.91 5.55
N ILE A 86 -5.72 3.24 6.09
CA ILE A 86 -5.47 1.81 5.84
C ILE A 86 -6.68 0.99 6.28
N CYS A 87 -7.18 1.22 7.50
CA CYS A 87 -8.34 0.50 8.01
C CYS A 87 -9.62 0.79 7.21
N TYR A 88 -9.84 2.04 6.77
CA TYR A 88 -10.93 2.42 5.89
C TYR A 88 -10.89 1.62 4.58
N LYS A 89 -9.74 1.59 3.91
CA LYS A 89 -9.56 0.88 2.62
C LYS A 89 -9.73 -0.63 2.73
N ILE A 90 -9.35 -1.22 3.86
CA ILE A 90 -9.35 -2.67 4.05
C ILE A 90 -10.70 -3.20 4.54
N ASN A 91 -11.40 -2.43 5.37
CA ASN A 91 -12.67 -2.82 5.98
C ASN A 91 -13.90 -2.22 5.27
N LEU A 92 -13.72 -1.23 4.40
CA LEU A 92 -14.81 -0.45 3.78
C LEU A 92 -15.76 0.19 4.81
N ILE A 93 -15.29 0.37 6.05
CA ILE A 93 -16.04 1.05 7.10
C ILE A 93 -15.60 2.51 7.09
N HIS A 94 -16.52 3.44 6.86
CA HIS A 94 -16.28 4.87 7.07
C HIS A 94 -15.95 5.12 8.54
N LEU A 95 -14.67 5.09 8.88
CA LEU A 95 -14.21 5.42 10.21
C LEU A 95 -14.14 6.94 10.30
N THR A 96 -14.89 7.53 11.23
CA THR A 96 -14.69 8.92 11.60
C THR A 96 -13.31 9.08 12.25
N SER A 97 -12.78 10.30 12.23
CA SER A 97 -11.53 10.70 12.91
C SER A 97 -11.54 10.45 14.43
N HIS A 98 -12.65 9.98 15.00
CA HIS A 98 -12.85 9.76 16.43
C HIS A 98 -12.55 8.33 16.91
N ILE A 99 -12.40 7.35 16.02
CA ILE A 99 -12.08 5.98 16.46
C ILE A 99 -10.69 5.93 17.10
N SER A 100 -10.55 5.26 18.24
CA SER A 100 -9.26 5.13 18.92
C SER A 100 -8.29 4.30 18.08
N ILE A 101 -6.97 4.57 18.20
CA ILE A 101 -5.94 3.81 17.49
C ILE A 101 -6.04 2.31 17.80
N ASN A 102 -6.34 1.94 19.05
CA ASN A 102 -6.54 0.55 19.45
C ASN A 102 -7.66 -0.13 18.67
N ASN A 103 -8.79 0.57 18.45
CA ASN A 103 -9.90 0.04 17.66
C ASN A 103 -9.54 -0.07 16.17
N VAL A 104 -8.76 0.88 15.64
CA VAL A 104 -8.24 0.79 14.26
C VAL A 104 -7.36 -0.46 14.11
N LEU A 105 -6.41 -0.66 15.03
CA LEU A 105 -5.51 -1.82 15.03
C LEU A 105 -6.27 -3.14 15.18
N TYR A 106 -7.25 -3.21 16.09
CA TYR A 106 -8.11 -4.37 16.26
C TYR A 106 -8.83 -4.73 14.95
N ASN A 107 -9.40 -3.74 14.27
CA ASN A 107 -10.13 -3.96 13.02
C ASN A 107 -9.21 -4.38 11.87
N ILE A 108 -8.01 -3.80 11.77
CA ILE A 108 -7.00 -4.25 10.78
C ILE A 108 -6.62 -5.70 11.07
N LYS A 109 -6.22 -6.00 12.31
CA LYS A 109 -5.79 -7.34 12.73
C LYS A 109 -6.86 -8.39 12.48
N ARG A 110 -8.10 -8.10 12.88
CA ARG A 110 -9.26 -8.96 12.65
C ARG A 110 -9.44 -9.25 11.15
N ARG A 111 -9.32 -8.24 10.29
CA ARG A 111 -9.45 -8.45 8.84
C ARG A 111 -8.32 -9.27 8.26
N VAL A 112 -7.09 -9.03 8.70
CA VAL A 112 -5.91 -9.82 8.30
C VAL A 112 -6.04 -11.28 8.71
N SER A 113 -6.53 -11.56 9.92
CA SER A 113 -6.74 -12.94 10.40
C SER A 113 -7.84 -13.71 9.66
N TYR A 114 -8.77 -13.01 8.99
CA TYR A 114 -9.77 -13.65 8.12
C TYR A 114 -9.28 -13.81 6.67
N SER A 115 -8.09 -13.32 6.33
CA SER A 115 -7.50 -13.47 5.01
C SER A 115 -6.83 -14.84 4.89
N SER A 116 -6.98 -15.48 3.73
CA SER A 116 -6.23 -16.70 3.39
C SER A 116 -4.71 -16.49 3.44
N SER A 117 -4.23 -15.27 3.16
CA SER A 117 -2.81 -14.93 3.14
C SER A 117 -2.20 -14.65 4.51
N ASN A 118 -3.00 -14.32 5.54
CA ASN A 118 -2.54 -13.80 6.84
C ASN A 118 -1.47 -12.69 6.75
N LYS A 119 -1.44 -11.94 5.65
CA LYS A 119 -0.43 -10.92 5.34
C LYS A 119 -1.09 -9.65 4.81
N LEU A 120 -0.63 -8.51 5.32
CA LEU A 120 -1.04 -7.18 4.87
C LEU A 120 0.04 -6.54 3.98
N ILE A 121 -0.30 -6.26 2.72
CA ILE A 121 0.62 -5.59 1.80
C ILE A 121 0.30 -4.09 1.72
N LEU A 122 1.26 -3.26 2.13
CA LEU A 122 1.12 -1.79 2.11
C LEU A 122 2.03 -1.18 1.03
N PHE A 123 1.43 -0.37 0.17
CA PHE A 123 2.13 0.42 -0.84
C PHE A 123 2.13 1.89 -0.42
N PHE A 124 3.31 2.39 -0.03
CA PHE A 124 3.52 3.79 0.33
C PHE A 124 4.16 4.53 -0.85
N ASP A 125 3.43 5.49 -1.43
CA ASP A 125 3.90 6.35 -2.51
C ASP A 125 4.07 7.80 -2.04
N ASP A 126 4.74 8.62 -2.84
CA ASP A 126 4.98 10.05 -2.57
C ASP A 126 5.62 10.31 -1.20
N CYS A 127 6.66 9.54 -0.86
CA CYS A 127 7.49 9.81 0.32
C CYS A 127 8.53 10.87 -0.06
N LEU A 128 8.18 12.15 0.05
CA LEU A 128 8.95 13.24 -0.55
C LEU A 128 10.05 13.76 0.36
N ASN A 129 9.91 13.63 1.68
CA ASN A 129 10.83 14.19 2.65
C ASN A 129 11.03 13.27 3.88
N MET A 130 11.88 13.72 4.82
CA MET A 130 12.18 12.97 6.04
C MET A 130 10.97 12.83 6.96
N LEU A 131 10.05 13.80 6.98
CA LEU A 131 8.83 13.72 7.79
C LEU A 131 7.90 12.62 7.28
N ASP A 132 7.79 12.44 5.96
CA ASP A 132 7.07 11.32 5.34
C ASP A 132 7.67 9.98 5.75
N LEU A 133 9.00 9.87 5.74
CA LEU A 133 9.69 8.66 6.19
C LEU A 133 9.44 8.39 7.69
N MET A 134 9.50 9.41 8.54
CA MET A 134 9.22 9.30 9.98
C MET A 134 7.78 8.86 10.27
N LYS A 135 6.80 9.33 9.47
CA LYS A 135 5.40 8.86 9.56
C LYS A 135 5.32 7.36 9.27
N ILE A 136 6.00 6.88 8.23
CA ILE A 136 5.99 5.46 7.84
C ILE A 136 6.69 4.60 8.89
N THR A 137 7.85 5.01 9.40
CA THR A 137 8.56 4.22 10.41
C THR A 137 7.76 4.06 11.70
N LYS A 138 7.09 5.13 12.16
CA LYS A 138 6.17 5.06 13.31
C LYS A 138 4.97 4.16 13.04
N LEU A 139 4.38 4.27 11.84
CA LEU A 139 3.27 3.40 11.42
C LEU A 139 3.68 1.92 11.43
N LEU A 140 4.80 1.58 10.81
CA LEU A 140 5.31 0.21 10.75
C LEU A 140 5.57 -0.33 12.14
N LYS A 141 6.23 0.46 13.01
CA LYS A 141 6.43 0.09 14.42
C LYS A 141 5.11 -0.19 15.14
N CYS A 142 4.11 0.66 14.96
CA CYS A 142 2.79 0.48 15.57
C CYS A 142 2.10 -0.81 15.12
N LEU A 143 2.20 -1.16 13.83
CA LEU A 143 1.65 -2.40 13.29
C LEU A 143 2.40 -3.64 13.81
N THR A 144 3.73 -3.60 13.85
CA THR A 144 4.56 -4.71 14.34
C THR A 144 4.34 -4.94 15.84
N ASP A 145 4.30 -3.88 16.65
CA ASP A 145 4.05 -3.97 18.09
C ASP A 145 2.64 -4.56 18.38
N SER A 146 1.71 -4.46 17.42
CA SER A 146 0.35 -5.02 17.50
C SER A 146 0.23 -6.46 16.96
N ASN A 147 1.33 -7.07 16.53
CA ASN A 147 1.40 -8.37 15.84
C ASN A 147 0.52 -8.39 14.57
N ILE A 148 0.64 -7.35 13.74
CA ILE A 148 0.03 -7.30 12.41
C ILE A 148 1.16 -7.43 11.39
N ASN A 149 1.14 -8.53 10.62
CA ASN A 149 2.17 -8.88 9.64
C ASN A 149 1.76 -8.54 8.20
#